data_AF-A0A5J4K1T0-F1
#
_entry.id   AF-A0A5J4K1T0-F1
#
_cell.length_a   1.000
_cell.length_b   1.000
_cell.length_c   1.000
_cell.angle_alpha   90.00
_cell.angle_beta   90.00
_cell.angle_gamma   90.00
#
_symmetry.space_group_name_H-M   'P 1'
#
loop_
_entity.id
_entity.type
_entity.pdbx_description
1 polymer ?
#
loop_
_entity_poly.entity_id
_entity_poly.type
_entity_poly.pdbx_seq_one_letter_code
_entity_poly.pdbx_strand_id
1 'polypeptide(L)'
;MPQKKEEPRQLSALPSHPLDGAAKEIKGRLRICGCVAYTLELEAADLAHLPRQTWQAPFSCEEGWTVPALTWEGWRLYSLLDLARPLPTARAVAVCAGSYAVWLTLEEAGRALLCDHLNGVPLSREHGAPWRLLVPGGKCYTSVKWVDTLLVSEAMGVSTAEEIARQRLEARRASSLVRAVGRLLYWGLAWSSPFAGERLSQ
;
A
#
# COMPACT_ATOMS: atom_id res chain seq x y z
N MET A 1 21.41 17.84 -20.97
CA MET A 1 20.08 18.49 -20.94
C MET A 1 19.36 18.03 -19.68
N PRO A 2 18.80 18.91 -18.84
CA PRO A 2 18.04 18.47 -17.68
C PRO A 2 16.80 17.72 -18.20
N GLN A 3 16.61 16.47 -17.76
CA GLN A 3 15.41 15.71 -18.10
C GLN A 3 14.21 16.48 -17.56
N LYS A 4 13.30 16.89 -18.46
CA LYS A 4 12.04 17.52 -18.12
C LYS A 4 11.27 16.50 -17.27
N LYS A 5 11.16 16.75 -15.97
CA LYS A 5 10.46 15.88 -15.03
C LYS A 5 8.99 15.89 -15.44
N GLU A 6 8.52 14.82 -16.09
CA GLU A 6 7.12 14.69 -16.47
C GLU A 6 6.24 14.85 -15.22
N GLU A 7 5.22 15.70 -15.31
CA GLU A 7 4.28 15.90 -14.23
C GLU A 7 3.47 14.61 -13.99
N PRO A 8 3.26 14.20 -12.74
CA PRO A 8 2.53 12.99 -12.44
C PRO A 8 1.06 13.12 -12.87
N ARG A 9 0.53 12.05 -13.47
CA ARG A 9 -0.87 11.98 -13.90
C ARG A 9 -1.81 12.15 -12.70
N GLN A 10 -2.72 13.11 -12.78
CA GLN A 10 -3.74 13.33 -11.75
C GLN A 10 -4.87 12.31 -11.88
N LEU A 11 -5.21 11.64 -10.78
CA LEU A 11 -6.32 10.71 -10.68
C LEU A 11 -7.39 11.28 -9.74
N SER A 12 -8.66 10.96 -10.00
CA SER A 12 -9.78 11.36 -9.14
C SER A 12 -9.93 10.49 -7.89
N ALA A 13 -9.39 9.28 -7.89
CA ALA A 13 -9.47 8.33 -6.78
C ALA A 13 -8.25 7.40 -6.75
N LEU A 14 -8.02 6.75 -5.60
CA LEU A 14 -6.99 5.71 -5.48
C LEU A 14 -7.32 4.54 -6.41
N PRO A 15 -6.37 4.09 -7.25
CA PRO A 15 -6.54 2.88 -8.03
C PRO A 15 -6.90 1.70 -7.14
N SER A 16 -7.93 0.96 -7.56
CA SER A 16 -8.26 -0.34 -6.98
C SER A 16 -7.50 -1.41 -7.76
N HIS A 17 -6.81 -2.29 -7.03
CA HIS A 17 -6.19 -3.47 -7.60
C HIS A 17 -6.95 -4.68 -7.08
N PRO A 18 -7.54 -5.50 -7.96
CA PRO A 18 -8.22 -6.72 -7.55
C PRO A 18 -7.32 -7.57 -6.68
N LEU A 19 -7.92 -8.17 -5.66
CA LEU A 19 -7.24 -9.11 -4.80
C LEU A 19 -7.26 -10.48 -5.47
N ASP A 20 -6.14 -10.87 -6.03
CA ASP A 20 -5.92 -12.27 -6.41
C ASP A 20 -5.81 -13.12 -5.12
N GLY A 21 -5.79 -14.46 -5.23
CA GLY A 21 -5.99 -15.44 -4.14
C GLY A 21 -5.18 -15.32 -2.83
N ALA A 22 -4.30 -14.33 -2.68
CA ALA A 22 -3.60 -13.95 -1.45
C ALA A 22 -4.48 -13.25 -0.40
N ALA A 23 -5.69 -12.78 -0.74
CA ALA A 23 -6.61 -12.14 0.22
C ALA A 23 -7.38 -13.09 1.16
N LYS A 24 -7.00 -14.37 1.19
CA LYS A 24 -7.77 -15.41 1.87
C LYS A 24 -7.73 -15.32 3.40
N GLU A 25 -6.77 -14.59 3.98
CA GLU A 25 -6.64 -14.44 5.44
C GLU A 25 -6.31 -13.00 5.87
N ILE A 26 -7.13 -12.03 5.44
CA ILE A 26 -7.06 -10.69 6.07
C ILE A 26 -7.56 -10.84 7.51
N LYS A 27 -6.64 -10.72 8.47
CA LYS A 27 -6.98 -10.80 9.90
C LYS A 27 -7.69 -9.51 10.32
N GLY A 28 -8.84 -9.66 10.98
CA GLY A 28 -9.59 -8.53 11.57
C GLY A 28 -8.93 -7.96 12.83
N ARG A 29 -7.96 -8.68 13.40
CA ARG A 29 -7.28 -8.34 14.65
C ARG A 29 -5.92 -7.67 14.40
N LEU A 30 -5.63 -6.66 15.21
CA LEU A 30 -4.34 -5.97 15.29
C LEU A 30 -3.57 -6.47 16.51
N ARG A 31 -2.41 -7.07 16.31
CA ARG A 31 -1.53 -7.49 17.40
C ARG A 31 -0.51 -6.41 17.75
N ILE A 32 -0.34 -6.08 19.02
CA ILE A 32 0.72 -5.19 19.51
C ILE A 32 1.63 -6.01 20.42
N CYS A 33 2.92 -6.12 20.11
CA CYS A 33 3.86 -6.99 20.84
C CYS A 33 5.31 -6.48 20.78
N GLY A 34 6.23 -7.24 21.39
CA GLY A 34 7.65 -6.92 21.46
C GLY A 34 8.01 -6.19 22.76
N CYS A 35 8.71 -5.06 22.67
CA CYS A 35 9.17 -4.25 23.82
C CYS A 35 8.03 -3.44 24.45
N VAL A 36 7.03 -4.14 24.97
CA VAL A 36 5.83 -3.60 25.61
C VAL A 36 5.54 -4.34 26.92
N ALA A 37 4.87 -3.69 27.87
CA ALA A 37 4.47 -4.36 29.11
C ALA A 37 3.33 -5.37 28.88
N TYR A 38 2.44 -5.08 27.93
CA TYR A 38 1.29 -5.92 27.61
C TYR A 38 1.27 -6.24 26.13
N THR A 39 1.34 -7.52 25.78
CA THR A 39 1.01 -7.97 24.42
C THR A 39 -0.50 -7.97 24.26
N LEU A 40 -1.00 -7.27 23.23
CA LEU A 40 -2.43 -7.08 22.99
C LEU A 40 -2.84 -7.66 21.63
N GLU A 41 -4.07 -8.15 21.55
CA GLU A 41 -4.77 -8.38 20.29
C GLU A 41 -6.05 -7.55 20.33
N LEU A 42 -6.19 -6.62 19.39
CA LEU A 42 -7.24 -5.61 19.37
C LEU A 42 -8.13 -5.79 18.15
N GLU A 43 -9.42 -5.58 18.34
CA GLU A 43 -10.42 -5.44 17.28
C GLU A 43 -10.86 -3.98 17.16
N ALA A 44 -11.64 -3.68 16.12
CA ALA A 44 -12.14 -2.32 15.89
C ALA A 44 -12.95 -1.77 17.08
N ALA A 45 -13.71 -2.65 17.75
CA ALA A 45 -14.50 -2.29 18.92
C ALA A 45 -13.63 -1.81 20.09
N ASP A 46 -12.44 -2.39 20.26
CA ASP A 46 -11.51 -2.02 21.34
C ASP A 46 -10.95 -0.60 21.15
N LEU A 47 -10.94 -0.09 19.92
CA LEU A 47 -10.42 1.23 19.59
C LEU A 47 -11.48 2.34 19.65
N ALA A 48 -12.75 1.99 19.91
CA ALA A 48 -13.88 2.93 19.83
C ALA A 48 -13.78 4.10 20.82
N HIS A 49 -13.08 3.92 21.94
CA HIS A 49 -12.90 4.93 22.98
C HIS A 49 -11.71 5.88 22.70
N LEU A 50 -10.84 5.54 21.76
CA LEU A 50 -9.68 6.36 21.43
C LEU A 50 -10.07 7.55 20.53
N PRO A 51 -9.44 8.71 20.70
CA PRO A 51 -9.72 9.88 19.88
C PRO A 51 -9.35 9.59 18.41
N ARG A 52 -10.30 9.85 17.52
CA ARG A 52 -10.07 9.79 16.08
C ARG A 52 -9.34 11.03 15.58
N GLN A 53 -8.66 10.88 14.46
CA GLN A 53 -7.92 11.92 13.77
C GLN A 53 -8.26 11.90 12.29
N THR A 54 -8.42 13.08 11.72
CA THR A 54 -8.63 13.29 10.29
C THR A 54 -7.39 13.92 9.70
N TRP A 55 -6.93 13.40 8.56
CA TRP A 55 -5.78 13.93 7.83
C TRP A 55 -6.11 14.07 6.35
N GLN A 56 -5.97 15.29 5.82
CA GLN A 56 -6.17 15.56 4.40
C GLN A 56 -4.82 15.80 3.72
N ALA A 57 -4.51 15.01 2.70
CA ALA A 57 -3.29 15.16 1.93
C ALA A 57 -3.39 14.56 0.53
N PRO A 58 -2.56 15.01 -0.42
CA PRO A 58 -2.37 14.29 -1.67
C PRO A 58 -1.70 12.94 -1.41
N PHE A 59 -1.96 11.98 -2.30
CA PHE A 59 -1.27 10.69 -2.33
C PHE A 59 -0.58 10.52 -3.68
N SER A 60 0.75 10.52 -3.67
CA SER A 60 1.58 10.37 -4.88
C SER A 60 2.23 8.98 -4.90
N CYS A 61 2.13 8.29 -6.04
CA CYS A 61 2.72 6.98 -6.26
C CYS A 61 3.99 7.08 -7.12
N GLU A 62 4.98 6.23 -6.86
CA GLU A 62 6.20 6.12 -7.68
C GLU A 62 5.92 5.58 -9.11
N GLU A 63 4.70 5.11 -9.37
CA GLU A 63 4.20 4.79 -10.71
C GLU A 63 3.87 6.02 -11.56
N GLY A 64 4.06 7.24 -11.04
CA GLY A 64 3.88 8.48 -11.79
C GLY A 64 2.45 9.01 -11.80
N TRP A 65 1.67 8.74 -10.76
CA TRP A 65 0.33 9.29 -10.59
C TRP A 65 0.11 9.87 -9.19
N THR A 66 -0.76 10.86 -9.09
CA THR A 66 -1.13 11.53 -7.83
C THR A 66 -2.65 11.66 -7.72
N VAL A 67 -3.19 11.43 -6.52
CA VAL A 67 -4.56 11.86 -6.16
C VAL A 67 -4.43 13.10 -5.28
N PRO A 68 -4.97 14.26 -5.67
CA PRO A 68 -4.63 15.55 -5.06
C PRO A 68 -5.23 15.76 -3.65
N ALA A 69 -6.38 15.15 -3.36
CA ALA A 69 -7.07 15.30 -2.09
C ALA A 69 -7.67 13.98 -1.64
N LEU A 70 -7.11 13.39 -0.59
CA LEU A 70 -7.68 12.27 0.14
C LEU A 70 -7.85 12.65 1.60
N THR A 71 -9.01 12.31 2.15
CA THR A 71 -9.30 12.46 3.58
C THR A 71 -9.15 11.10 4.25
N TRP A 72 -8.17 10.97 5.12
CA TRP A 72 -7.92 9.75 5.89
C TRP A 72 -8.43 9.93 7.31
N GLU A 73 -9.04 8.90 7.86
CA GLU A 73 -9.48 8.93 9.25
C GLU A 73 -9.12 7.64 9.98
N GLY A 74 -8.79 7.78 11.26
CA GLY A 74 -8.42 6.67 12.13
C GLY A 74 -7.81 7.18 13.44
N TRP A 75 -6.80 6.49 13.96
CA TRP A 75 -6.17 6.82 15.24
C TRP A 75 -4.69 7.19 15.05
N ARG A 76 -4.15 8.00 15.96
CA ARG A 76 -2.69 8.17 16.04
C ARG A 76 -2.07 6.82 16.34
N LEU A 77 -1.03 6.44 15.58
CA LEU A 77 -0.34 5.18 15.81
C LEU A 77 0.22 5.11 17.23
N TYR A 78 0.77 6.22 17.72
CA TYR A 78 1.26 6.34 19.09
C TYR A 78 0.18 6.02 20.16
N SER A 79 -1.05 6.48 19.98
CA SER A 79 -2.15 6.20 20.93
C SER A 79 -2.47 4.70 21.01
N LEU A 80 -2.29 3.96 19.92
CA LEU A 80 -2.45 2.51 19.91
C LEU A 80 -1.30 1.82 20.65
N LEU A 81 -0.07 2.29 20.42
CA LEU A 81 1.11 1.74 21.11
C LEU A 81 1.04 1.98 22.62
N ASP A 82 0.51 3.12 23.06
CA ASP A 82 0.39 3.49 24.47
C ASP A 82 -0.49 2.51 25.27
N LEU A 83 -1.51 1.91 24.64
CA LEU A 83 -2.33 0.85 25.26
C LEU A 83 -1.48 -0.33 25.75
N ALA A 84 -0.44 -0.69 24.99
CA ALA A 84 0.46 -1.79 25.32
C ALA A 84 1.54 -1.41 26.35
N ARG A 85 1.64 -0.12 26.70
CA ARG A 85 2.67 0.48 27.55
C ARG A 85 4.09 0.10 27.11
N PRO A 86 4.64 0.78 26.07
CA PRO A 86 5.99 0.52 25.58
C PRO A 86 7.03 0.60 26.71
N LEU A 87 7.99 -0.32 26.72
CA LEU A 87 9.05 -0.33 27.72
C LEU A 87 10.00 0.86 27.53
N PRO A 88 10.72 1.32 28.57
CA PRO A 88 11.69 2.40 28.44
C PRO A 88 12.82 2.14 27.43
N THR A 89 13.05 0.88 27.04
CA THR A 89 14.02 0.49 26.01
C THR A 89 13.46 0.57 24.59
N ALA A 90 12.14 0.76 24.39
CA ALA A 90 11.54 0.87 23.06
C ALA A 90 12.12 2.07 22.27
N ARG A 91 12.49 1.84 21.02
CA ARG A 91 13.06 2.86 20.11
C ARG A 91 12.37 2.90 18.75
N ALA A 92 11.74 1.82 18.34
CA ALA A 92 11.15 1.69 17.02
C ALA A 92 9.90 0.81 17.05
N VAL A 93 9.11 0.92 15.98
CA VAL A 93 7.98 0.04 15.69
C VAL A 93 8.06 -0.44 14.25
N ALA A 94 7.90 -1.75 14.04
CA ALA A 94 7.59 -2.30 12.74
C ALA A 94 6.08 -2.40 12.57
N VAL A 95 5.55 -1.82 11.51
CA VAL A 95 4.16 -1.95 11.09
C VAL A 95 4.10 -3.00 9.99
N CYS A 96 3.43 -4.11 10.26
CA CYS A 96 3.51 -5.32 9.44
C CYS A 96 2.15 -5.72 8.86
N ALA A 97 2.20 -6.30 7.66
CA ALA A 97 1.15 -7.09 7.03
C ALA A 97 1.82 -8.36 6.45
N GLY A 98 1.81 -9.45 7.20
CA GLY A 98 2.61 -10.64 6.91
C GLY A 98 4.10 -10.32 6.76
N SER A 99 4.67 -10.58 5.58
CA SER A 99 6.09 -10.30 5.27
C SER A 99 6.36 -8.84 4.86
N TYR A 100 5.33 -8.03 4.67
CA TYR A 100 5.46 -6.62 4.31
C TYR A 100 5.58 -5.77 5.57
N ALA A 101 6.73 -5.15 5.79
CA ALA A 101 7.02 -4.39 7.00
C ALA A 101 7.62 -3.02 6.70
N VAL A 102 7.14 -2.00 7.42
CA VAL A 102 7.71 -0.65 7.46
C VAL A 102 8.17 -0.39 8.88
N TRP A 103 9.45 -0.09 9.05
CA TRP A 103 10.00 0.38 10.31
C TRP A 103 9.87 1.89 10.43
N LEU A 104 9.40 2.34 11.59
CA LEU A 104 9.35 3.73 11.99
C LEU A 104 10.07 3.89 13.33
N THR A 105 10.82 4.97 13.47
CA THR A 105 11.20 5.48 14.80
C THR A 105 9.94 5.85 15.60
N LEU A 106 10.03 5.89 16.93
CA LEU A 106 8.89 6.32 17.75
C LEU A 106 8.45 7.77 17.43
N GLU A 107 9.38 8.64 17.01
CA GLU A 107 9.08 10.00 16.58
C GLU A 107 8.26 10.02 15.28
N GLU A 108 8.65 9.22 14.28
CA GLU A 108 7.87 9.05 13.05
C GLU A 108 6.50 8.43 13.33
N ALA A 109 6.44 7.44 14.21
CA ALA A 109 5.20 6.83 14.67
C ALA A 109 4.26 7.84 15.35
N GLY A 110 4.80 8.84 16.05
CA GLY A 110 4.02 9.95 16.63
C GLY A 110 3.25 10.78 15.60
N ARG A 111 3.73 10.81 14.36
CA ARG A 111 3.09 11.51 13.24
C ARG A 111 2.21 10.59 12.38
N ALA A 112 2.37 9.28 12.50
CA ALA A 112 1.64 8.30 11.72
C ALA A 112 0.20 8.06 12.25
N LEU A 113 -0.66 7.60 11.34
CA LEU A 113 -2.02 7.20 11.65
C LEU A 113 -2.25 5.75 11.22
N LEU A 114 -3.05 5.02 11.99
CA LEU A 114 -3.68 3.79 11.54
C LEU A 114 -5.12 4.10 11.14
N CYS A 115 -5.40 4.02 9.85
CA CYS A 115 -6.65 4.44 9.24
C CYS A 115 -7.56 3.27 8.93
N ASP A 116 -8.86 3.50 9.09
CA ASP A 116 -9.94 2.57 8.78
C ASP A 116 -11.00 3.20 7.85
N HIS A 117 -10.89 4.51 7.58
CA HIS A 117 -11.76 5.23 6.66
C HIS A 117 -10.95 6.05 5.65
N LEU A 118 -11.54 6.20 4.46
CA LEU A 118 -11.05 7.01 3.37
C LEU A 118 -12.22 7.79 2.75
N ASN A 119 -12.09 9.11 2.67
CA ASN A 119 -13.10 10.01 2.13
C ASN A 119 -14.47 9.85 2.82
N GLY A 120 -14.48 9.74 4.14
CA GLY A 120 -15.70 9.63 4.95
C GLY A 120 -16.40 8.27 4.90
N VAL A 121 -15.84 7.27 4.18
CA VAL A 121 -16.39 5.91 4.14
C VAL A 121 -15.38 4.88 4.67
N PRO A 122 -15.83 3.75 5.22
CA PRO A 122 -14.93 2.66 5.61
C PRO A 122 -14.04 2.22 4.44
N LEU A 123 -12.79 1.85 4.74
CA LEU A 123 -11.88 1.33 3.73
C LEU A 123 -12.49 0.11 3.03
N SER A 124 -12.32 0.03 1.72
CA SER A 124 -12.54 -1.23 1.01
C SER A 124 -11.38 -2.19 1.29
N ARG A 125 -11.59 -3.48 1.01
CA ARG A 125 -10.53 -4.49 1.14
C ARG A 125 -9.35 -4.13 0.24
N GLU A 126 -9.58 -3.67 -0.98
CA GLU A 126 -8.56 -3.28 -1.96
C GLU A 126 -7.75 -2.05 -1.51
N HIS A 127 -8.37 -1.20 -0.68
CA HIS A 127 -7.72 -0.02 -0.12
C HIS A 127 -7.06 -0.26 1.24
N GLY A 128 -7.18 -1.47 1.80
CA GLY A 128 -6.40 -1.90 2.96
C GLY A 128 -7.20 -2.25 4.21
N ALA A 129 -8.53 -2.40 4.12
CA ALA A 129 -9.35 -2.75 5.28
C ALA A 129 -8.93 -4.06 5.96
N PRO A 130 -8.97 -4.15 7.30
CA PRO A 130 -9.52 -3.14 8.21
C PRO A 130 -8.57 -1.97 8.48
N TRP A 131 -7.26 -2.20 8.41
CA TRP A 131 -6.27 -1.24 8.89
C TRP A 131 -5.23 -0.90 7.82
N ARG A 132 -5.03 0.40 7.60
CA ARG A 132 -3.99 0.92 6.71
C ARG A 132 -3.12 1.93 7.42
N LEU A 133 -1.81 1.79 7.29
CA LEU A 133 -0.86 2.79 7.76
C LEU A 133 -0.89 4.02 6.84
N LEU A 134 -0.90 5.19 7.45
CA LEU A 134 -0.63 6.46 6.81
C LEU A 134 0.53 7.16 7.52
N VAL A 135 1.59 7.44 6.78
CA VAL A 135 2.72 8.25 7.25
C VAL A 135 2.68 9.58 6.50
N PRO A 136 2.28 10.70 7.14
CA PRO A 136 2.29 12.00 6.49
C PRO A 136 3.66 12.36 5.90
N GLY A 137 3.69 12.73 4.62
CA GLY A 137 4.93 13.02 3.90
C GLY A 137 5.80 11.79 3.57
N GLY A 138 5.35 10.59 3.92
CA GLY A 138 6.02 9.34 3.57
C GLY A 138 5.87 8.97 2.09
N LYS A 139 6.69 8.01 1.63
CA LYS A 139 6.56 7.46 0.28
C LYS A 139 5.35 6.54 0.17
N CYS A 140 4.81 6.33 -1.04
CA CYS A 140 3.58 5.53 -1.20
C CYS A 140 3.68 4.10 -0.62
N TYR A 141 4.87 3.49 -0.67
CA TYR A 141 5.10 2.15 -0.14
C TYR A 141 5.16 2.10 1.39
N THR A 142 5.30 3.24 2.08
CA THR A 142 5.18 3.25 3.55
C THR A 142 3.72 3.13 3.98
N SER A 143 2.75 3.29 3.07
CA SER A 143 1.33 3.11 3.35
C SER A 143 0.91 1.63 3.33
N VAL A 144 1.30 0.90 4.38
CA VAL A 144 1.00 -0.54 4.55
C VAL A 144 -0.50 -0.80 4.56
N LYS A 145 -0.97 -1.66 3.66
CA LYS A 145 -2.36 -2.15 3.64
C LYS A 145 -2.47 -3.43 4.47
N TRP A 146 -3.63 -3.66 5.09
CA TRP A 146 -3.94 -4.88 5.85
C TRP A 146 -3.01 -5.09 7.05
N VAL A 147 -2.75 -4.02 7.80
CA VAL A 147 -1.87 -4.08 8.97
C VAL A 147 -2.41 -5.11 9.96
N ASP A 148 -1.57 -6.06 10.35
CA ASP A 148 -1.91 -7.13 11.29
C ASP A 148 -1.10 -7.05 12.59
N THR A 149 0.10 -6.44 12.57
CA THR A 149 1.02 -6.45 13.70
C THR A 149 1.75 -5.11 13.83
N LEU A 150 1.84 -4.62 15.06
CA LEU A 150 2.75 -3.57 15.53
C LEU A 150 3.79 -4.21 16.44
N LEU A 151 5.01 -4.40 15.93
CA LEU A 151 6.12 -4.96 16.69
C LEU A 151 6.99 -3.83 17.23
N VAL A 152 6.93 -3.58 18.53
CA VAL A 152 7.78 -2.60 19.21
C VAL A 152 9.15 -3.23 19.49
N SER A 153 10.22 -2.49 19.23
CA SER A 153 11.60 -2.98 19.31
C SER A 153 12.52 -1.95 19.96
N GLU A 154 13.64 -2.43 20.52
CA GLU A 154 14.72 -1.59 21.06
C GLU A 154 15.61 -0.98 19.96
N ALA A 155 15.49 -1.46 18.72
CA ALA A 155 16.27 -1.00 17.59
C ALA A 155 15.45 -1.00 16.30
N MET A 156 15.88 -0.17 15.34
CA MET A 156 15.37 -0.18 13.97
C MET A 156 15.78 -1.47 13.27
N GLY A 157 14.82 -2.13 12.63
CA GLY A 157 15.09 -3.19 11.67
C GLY A 157 15.12 -2.70 10.23
N VAL A 158 15.15 -3.64 9.29
CA VAL A 158 15.13 -3.37 7.85
C VAL A 158 13.68 -3.41 7.34
N SER A 159 13.24 -2.35 6.68
CA SER A 159 11.94 -2.28 6.01
C SER A 159 11.94 -3.14 4.75
N THR A 160 11.09 -4.18 4.70
CA THR A 160 10.90 -4.99 3.50
C THR A 160 10.01 -4.31 2.46
N ALA A 161 9.24 -3.30 2.88
CA ALA A 161 8.27 -2.60 2.06
C ALA A 161 8.84 -1.97 0.78
N GLU A 162 10.01 -1.35 0.88
CA GLU A 162 10.66 -0.68 -0.25
C GLU A 162 11.12 -1.68 -1.31
N GLU A 163 11.83 -2.73 -0.88
CA GLU A 163 12.31 -3.79 -1.78
C GLU A 163 11.15 -4.49 -2.48
N ILE A 164 10.13 -4.92 -1.72
CA ILE A 164 8.95 -5.58 -2.29
C ILE A 164 8.21 -4.64 -3.27
N ALA A 165 8.09 -3.35 -2.94
CA ALA A 165 7.44 -2.39 -3.83
C ALA A 165 8.22 -2.20 -5.14
N ARG A 166 9.55 -2.04 -5.07
CA ARG A 166 10.41 -1.89 -6.25
C ARG A 166 10.38 -3.13 -7.14
N GLN A 167 10.50 -4.33 -6.57
CA GLN A 167 10.38 -5.58 -7.32
C GLN A 167 9.04 -5.69 -8.07
N ARG A 168 7.93 -5.27 -7.44
CA ARG A 168 6.61 -5.23 -8.09
C ARG A 168 6.56 -4.22 -9.25
N LEU A 169 7.15 -3.04 -9.07
CA LEU A 169 7.22 -2.02 -10.13
C LEU A 169 8.05 -2.52 -11.32
N GLU A 170 9.19 -3.15 -11.05
CA GLU A 170 10.04 -3.75 -12.08
C GLU A 170 9.32 -4.88 -12.83
N ALA A 171 8.66 -5.78 -12.11
CA ALA A 171 7.87 -6.85 -12.72
C ALA A 171 6.71 -6.31 -13.59
N ARG A 172 6.03 -5.24 -13.16
CA ARG A 172 4.98 -4.55 -13.94
C ARG A 172 5.56 -3.91 -15.21
N ARG A 173 6.70 -3.24 -15.11
CA ARG A 173 7.41 -2.64 -16.25
C ARG A 173 7.84 -3.73 -17.25
N ALA A 174 8.46 -4.81 -16.80
CA ALA A 174 8.84 -5.94 -17.64
C ALA A 174 7.61 -6.56 -18.34
N SER A 175 6.51 -6.76 -17.62
CA SER A 175 5.26 -7.30 -18.19
C SER A 175 4.62 -6.38 -19.24
N SER A 176 4.70 -5.05 -19.04
CA SER A 176 4.21 -4.08 -20.02
C SER A 176 5.03 -4.10 -21.31
N LEU A 177 6.36 -4.26 -21.21
CA LEU A 177 7.25 -4.40 -22.37
C LEU A 177 6.94 -5.68 -23.17
N VAL A 178 6.75 -6.82 -22.49
CA VAL A 178 6.36 -8.07 -23.15
C VAL A 178 5.02 -7.94 -23.89
N ARG A 179 4.02 -7.27 -23.28
CA ARG A 179 2.74 -7.00 -23.94
C ARG A 179 2.86 -6.03 -25.12
N ALA A 180 3.74 -5.05 -25.05
CA ALA A 180 3.97 -4.10 -26.14
C ALA A 180 4.68 -4.77 -27.34
N VAL A 181 5.72 -5.57 -27.07
CA VAL A 181 6.44 -6.35 -28.10
C VAL A 181 5.54 -7.41 -28.71
N GLY A 182 4.73 -8.11 -27.91
CA GLY A 182 3.75 -9.07 -28.41
C GLY A 182 2.69 -8.45 -29.32
N ARG A 183 2.24 -7.22 -29.05
CA ARG A 183 1.33 -6.48 -29.96
C ARG A 183 2.02 -6.08 -31.27
N LEU A 184 3.28 -5.64 -31.22
CA LEU A 184 4.05 -5.30 -32.42
C LEU A 184 4.26 -6.53 -33.32
N LEU A 185 4.55 -7.70 -32.75
CA LEU A 185 4.71 -8.95 -33.50
C LEU A 185 3.39 -9.44 -34.12
N TYR A 186 2.25 -9.23 -33.44
CA TYR A 186 0.93 -9.56 -33.99
C TYR A 186 0.51 -8.69 -35.19
N TRP A 187 0.97 -7.43 -35.24
CA TRP A 187 0.74 -6.56 -36.41
C TRP A 187 1.71 -6.82 -37.57
N GLY A 188 2.86 -7.46 -37.31
CA GLY A 188 3.84 -7.83 -38.34
C GLY A 188 3.48 -9.09 -39.17
N LEU A 189 2.51 -9.89 -38.73
CA LEU A 189 2.11 -11.14 -39.40
C LEU A 189 0.82 -11.01 -40.25
N ALA A 190 0.21 -9.82 -40.33
CA ALA A 190 -1.05 -9.59 -41.02
C ALA A 190 -0.91 -9.04 -42.46
N TRP A 191 0.29 -9.04 -43.05
CA TRP A 191 0.49 -8.47 -44.40
C TRP A 191 1.35 -9.38 -45.30
N SER A 192 0.70 -10.37 -45.92
CA SER A 192 0.90 -10.72 -47.34
C SER A 192 0.12 -12.01 -47.70
N SER A 193 -1.10 -11.85 -48.21
CA SER A 193 -1.64 -12.81 -49.18
C SER A 193 -2.59 -12.09 -50.14
N PRO A 194 -2.12 -11.65 -51.31
CA PRO A 194 -2.96 -11.54 -52.48
C PRO A 194 -2.85 -12.87 -53.23
N PHE A 195 -3.94 -13.62 -53.35
CA PHE A 195 -4.39 -14.09 -54.66
C PHE A 195 -5.78 -14.70 -54.51
N ALA A 196 -6.70 -14.05 -55.22
CA ALA A 196 -8.10 -14.34 -55.31
C ALA A 196 -8.35 -15.70 -56.00
N GLY A 197 -9.42 -16.37 -55.58
CA GLY A 197 -9.95 -17.51 -56.31
C GLY A 197 -10.64 -17.07 -57.59
N GLU A 198 -10.43 -17.83 -58.65
CA GLU A 198 -11.43 -18.01 -59.70
C GLU A 198 -11.97 -19.44 -59.59
N ARG A 199 -13.29 -19.51 -59.42
CA ARG A 199 -14.09 -20.72 -59.52
C ARG A 199 -14.98 -20.47 -60.73
N LEU A 200 -15.04 -21.39 -61.70
CA LEU A 200 -16.27 -21.74 -62.42
C LEU A 200 -16.04 -23.02 -63.23
N SER A 201 -17.00 -23.92 -63.05
CA SER A 201 -17.23 -25.23 -63.67
C SER A 201 -17.60 -25.14 -65.16
N GLN A 202 -17.06 -26.02 -66.00
CA GLN A 202 -17.71 -27.22 -66.55
C GLN A 202 -16.65 -28.10 -67.23
#